data_AF-A0A7J8LAG9-F1
#
_entry.id   AF-A0A7J8LAG9-F1
#
_cell.length_a   1.000
_cell.length_b   1.000
_cell.length_c   1.000
_cell.angle_alpha   90.00
_cell.angle_beta   90.00
_cell.angle_gamma   90.00
#
_symmetry.space_group_name_H-M   'P 1'
#
loop_
_entity.id
_entity.type
_entity.pdbx_description
1 polymer ?
#
loop_
_entity_poly.entity_id
_entity_poly.type
_entity_poly.pdbx_seq_one_letter_code
_entity_poly.pdbx_strand_id
1 'polypeptide(L)'
;MTSLNPNAGFASGVATKGNELSILAFEVANTIVKGSNLMQSLSRRNVRHLKEVVLASNGVQNLISKDMDELLRIVAVDKREELKIFSGEVVRFGNRSKDRQWHSLERYFEKISRELSPQKQLKEEAELLVEQLMISVQYTAELYQELQILDKFEQDYLRKRQEEDNSAGTQKGDFYISFGCIYIISLSRT
;
A
#
# COMPACT_ATOMS: atom_id res chain seq x y z
N MET A 1 -51.75 -7.33 -5.89
CA MET A 1 -51.52 -6.11 -6.71
C MET A 1 -51.42 -4.93 -5.79
N THR A 2 -50.21 -4.38 -5.62
CA THR A 2 -49.97 -3.00 -5.18
C THR A 2 -48.63 -2.58 -5.75
N SER A 3 -48.68 -1.50 -6.52
CA SER A 3 -47.64 -0.91 -7.35
C SER A 3 -46.56 -0.21 -6.54
N LEU A 4 -45.29 -0.39 -6.93
CA LEU A 4 -44.21 0.54 -6.56
C LEU A 4 -43.78 1.32 -7.81
N ASN A 5 -43.92 2.63 -7.70
CA ASN A 5 -43.68 3.67 -8.68
C ASN A 5 -42.20 3.71 -9.15
N PRO A 6 -41.88 3.77 -10.46
CA PRO A 6 -40.50 3.72 -10.96
C PRO A 6 -39.77 5.08 -10.96
N ASN A 7 -40.38 6.14 -10.44
CA ASN A 7 -39.78 7.48 -10.44
C ASN A 7 -39.00 7.78 -9.17
N ALA A 8 -37.88 7.08 -8.97
CA ALA A 8 -36.79 7.56 -8.11
C ALA A 8 -35.57 7.77 -9.02
N GLY A 9 -35.38 9.02 -9.43
CA GLY A 9 -34.30 9.42 -10.32
C GLY A 9 -32.95 9.00 -9.74
N PHE A 10 -32.23 8.17 -10.49
CA PHE A 10 -30.79 8.01 -10.34
C PHE A 10 -30.15 9.34 -10.69
N ALA A 11 -30.06 10.23 -9.70
CA ALA A 11 -29.20 11.39 -9.79
C ALA A 11 -27.79 10.88 -10.06
N SER A 12 -27.26 11.32 -11.20
CA SER A 12 -25.90 11.12 -11.68
C SER A 12 -24.90 11.35 -10.55
N GLY A 13 -24.51 10.27 -9.88
CA GLY A 13 -23.24 10.21 -9.17
C GLY A 13 -22.19 10.08 -10.25
N VAL A 14 -21.38 11.12 -10.41
CA VAL A 14 -20.15 11.16 -11.22
C VAL A 14 -19.54 9.77 -11.26
N ALA A 15 -19.36 9.21 -12.46
CA ALA A 15 -18.63 7.98 -12.66
C ALA A 15 -17.23 8.16 -12.05
N THR A 16 -17.04 7.71 -10.82
CA THR A 16 -15.72 7.57 -10.22
C THR A 16 -15.03 6.47 -11.01
N LYS A 17 -14.24 6.92 -11.98
CA LYS A 17 -13.22 6.19 -12.73
C LYS A 17 -12.83 4.91 -11.98
N GLY A 18 -13.14 3.74 -12.53
CA GLY A 18 -12.87 2.43 -11.90
C GLY A 18 -11.40 2.21 -11.49
N ASN A 19 -10.48 3.07 -11.94
CA ASN A 19 -9.08 3.09 -11.58
C ASN A 19 -8.82 3.51 -10.12
N GLU A 20 -9.69 4.29 -9.47
CA GLU A 20 -9.45 4.81 -8.11
C GLU A 20 -9.43 3.68 -7.06
N LEU A 21 -10.32 2.70 -7.20
CA LEU A 21 -10.41 1.57 -6.28
C LEU A 21 -9.21 0.62 -6.41
N SER A 22 -8.79 0.33 -7.65
CA SER A 22 -7.62 -0.51 -7.93
C SER A 22 -6.34 0.14 -7.40
N ILE A 23 -6.14 1.44 -7.67
CA ILE A 23 -4.97 2.20 -7.18
C ILE A 23 -4.92 2.17 -5.63
N LEU A 24 -6.07 2.36 -4.97
CA LEU A 24 -6.14 2.34 -3.52
C LEU A 24 -5.81 0.96 -2.94
N ALA A 25 -6.28 -0.13 -3.56
CA ALA A 25 -5.95 -1.50 -3.13
C ALA A 25 -4.43 -1.76 -3.18
N PHE A 26 -3.76 -1.33 -4.25
CA PHE A 26 -2.29 -1.45 -4.36
C PHE A 26 -1.56 -0.60 -3.33
N GLU A 27 -2.01 0.63 -3.06
CA GLU A 27 -1.44 1.47 -2.01
C GLU A 27 -1.57 0.84 -0.62
N VAL A 28 -2.74 0.27 -0.31
CA VAL A 28 -3.00 -0.43 0.95
C VAL A 28 -2.11 -1.67 1.05
N ALA A 29 -2.01 -2.48 0.00
CA ALA A 29 -1.15 -3.65 -0.02
C ALA A 29 0.33 -3.30 0.22
N ASN A 30 0.84 -2.25 -0.42
CA ASN A 30 2.21 -1.75 -0.19
C ASN A 30 2.40 -1.32 1.28
N THR A 31 1.39 -0.69 1.88
CA THR A 31 1.45 -0.26 3.27
C THR A 31 1.43 -1.46 4.24
N ILE A 32 0.65 -2.50 3.93
CA ILE A 32 0.66 -3.76 4.70
C ILE A 32 2.07 -4.39 4.66
N VAL A 33 2.72 -4.43 3.49
CA VAL A 33 4.10 -4.92 3.35
C VAL A 33 5.06 -4.09 4.21
N LYS A 34 4.96 -2.76 4.19
CA LYS A 34 5.76 -1.88 5.07
C LYS A 34 5.54 -2.21 6.56
N GLY A 35 4.28 -2.38 6.98
CA GLY A 35 3.94 -2.75 8.35
C GLY A 35 4.51 -4.11 8.76
N SER A 36 4.44 -5.10 7.87
CA SER A 36 5.01 -6.43 8.08
C SER A 36 6.53 -6.39 8.23
N ASN A 37 7.22 -5.67 7.34
CA ASN A 37 8.67 -5.48 7.41
C ASN A 37 9.10 -4.76 8.70
N LEU A 38 8.37 -3.72 9.11
CA LEU A 38 8.63 -3.01 10.36
C LEU A 38 8.50 -3.95 11.56
N MET A 39 7.40 -4.71 11.63
CA MET A 39 7.17 -5.69 12.70
C MET A 39 8.25 -6.78 12.72
N GLN A 40 8.63 -7.31 11.56
CA GLN A 40 9.69 -8.29 11.43
C GLN A 40 11.05 -7.73 11.88
N SER A 41 11.36 -6.47 11.55
CA SER A 41 12.60 -5.81 11.95
C SER A 41 12.75 -5.69 13.48
N LEU A 42 11.62 -5.64 14.19
CA LEU A 42 11.54 -5.60 15.66
C LEU A 42 11.41 -6.99 16.30
N SER A 43 11.46 -8.06 15.52
CA SER A 43 11.44 -9.43 16.04
C SER A 43 12.65 -9.70 16.94
N ARG A 44 12.51 -10.63 17.89
CA ARG A 44 13.61 -11.00 18.82
C ARG A 44 14.88 -11.41 18.08
N ARG A 45 14.73 -12.12 16.96
CA ARG A 45 15.86 -12.57 16.13
C ARG A 45 16.58 -11.38 15.50
N ASN A 46 15.84 -10.45 14.89
CA ASN A 46 16.43 -9.31 14.20
C ASN A 46 17.01 -8.29 15.18
N VAL A 47 16.35 -8.04 16.31
CA VAL A 47 16.90 -7.17 17.38
C VAL A 47 18.18 -7.77 17.95
N ARG A 48 18.24 -9.10 18.13
CA ARG A 48 19.47 -9.77 18.57
C ARG A 48 20.59 -9.62 17.55
N HIS A 49 20.30 -9.91 16.29
CA HIS A 49 21.28 -9.77 15.20
C HIS A 49 21.79 -8.32 15.08
N LEU A 50 20.89 -7.34 15.18
CA LEU A 50 21.25 -5.93 15.18
C LEU A 50 22.24 -5.62 16.31
N LYS A 51 21.95 -6.06 17.54
CA LYS A 51 22.82 -5.78 18.70
C LYS A 51 24.16 -6.52 18.62
N GLU A 52 24.12 -7.82 18.38
CA GLU A 52 25.29 -8.71 18.53
C GLU A 52 26.17 -8.75 17.29
N VAL A 53 25.65 -8.41 16.12
CA VAL A 53 26.40 -8.49 14.85
C VAL A 53 26.60 -7.11 14.24
N VAL A 54 25.52 -6.36 14.01
CA VAL A 54 25.61 -5.09 13.28
C VAL A 54 26.24 -4.00 14.15
N LEU A 55 25.65 -3.72 15.31
CA LEU A 55 26.11 -2.67 16.22
C LEU A 55 27.46 -3.00 16.84
N ALA A 56 27.72 -4.28 17.14
CA ALA A 56 29.01 -4.73 17.67
C ALA A 56 30.14 -4.79 16.61
N SER A 57 29.85 -4.53 15.33
CA SER A 57 30.86 -4.58 14.27
C SER A 57 31.89 -3.46 14.43
N ASN A 58 33.15 -3.76 14.11
CA ASN A 58 34.24 -2.77 14.15
C ASN A 58 33.95 -1.53 13.29
N GLY A 59 33.23 -1.70 12.18
CA GLY A 59 32.84 -0.59 11.31
C GLY A 59 31.94 0.41 12.05
N VAL A 60 30.85 -0.08 12.66
CA VAL A 60 29.93 0.76 13.43
C VAL A 60 30.62 1.35 14.67
N GLN A 61 31.36 0.52 15.41
CA GLN A 61 32.04 0.92 16.65
C GLN A 61 33.11 1.99 16.43
N ASN A 62 33.82 1.95 15.30
CA ASN A 62 34.89 2.91 15.01
C ASN A 62 34.40 4.15 14.25
N LEU A 63 33.34 4.05 13.44
CA LEU A 63 32.86 5.16 12.61
C LEU A 63 31.71 5.95 13.25
N ILE A 64 30.91 5.32 14.10
CA ILE A 64 29.70 5.94 14.69
C ILE A 64 29.92 6.21 16.16
N SER A 65 29.97 5.15 16.99
CA SER A 65 30.18 5.27 18.43
C SER A 65 30.57 3.94 19.05
N LYS A 66 31.37 4.00 20.12
CA LYS A 66 31.66 2.85 20.99
C LYS A 66 30.63 2.69 22.12
N ASP A 67 29.81 3.70 22.38
CA ASP A 67 28.74 3.64 23.38
C ASP A 67 27.53 2.89 22.78
N MET A 68 27.29 1.68 23.28
CA MET A 68 26.15 0.87 22.86
C MET A 68 24.81 1.54 23.17
N ASP A 69 24.71 2.33 24.24
CA ASP A 69 23.47 3.03 24.57
C ASP A 69 23.21 4.17 23.57
N GLU A 70 24.25 4.85 23.10
CA GLU A 70 24.15 5.84 22.01
C GLU A 70 23.69 5.20 20.71
N LEU A 71 24.32 4.09 20.31
CA LEU A 71 23.92 3.35 19.11
C LEU A 71 22.47 2.87 19.18
N LEU A 72 22.03 2.36 20.33
CA LEU A 72 20.65 1.96 20.54
C LEU A 72 19.68 3.15 20.52
N ARG A 73 20.07 4.32 21.03
CA ARG A 73 19.27 5.55 20.93
C ARG A 73 19.09 5.96 19.46
N ILE A 74 20.15 5.91 18.64
CA ILE A 74 20.10 6.22 17.21
C ILE A 74 19.13 5.27 16.49
N VAL A 75 19.29 3.96 16.66
CA VAL A 75 18.39 2.94 16.09
C VAL A 75 16.95 3.18 16.52
N ALA A 76 16.72 3.48 17.80
CA ALA A 76 15.37 3.69 18.31
C ALA A 76 14.72 4.95 17.73
N VAL A 77 15.48 6.00 17.46
CA VAL A 77 14.99 7.21 16.76
C VAL A 77 14.63 6.87 15.31
N ASP A 78 15.51 6.17 14.61
CA ASP A 78 15.29 5.74 13.21
C ASP A 78 14.01 4.88 13.07
N LYS A 79 13.87 3.86 13.94
CA LYS A 79 12.68 3.01 13.96
C LYS A 79 11.39 3.73 14.33
N ARG A 80 11.46 4.76 15.19
CA ARG A 80 10.30 5.60 15.51
C ARG A 80 9.86 6.46 14.32
N GLU A 81 10.80 6.97 13.52
CA GLU A 81 10.46 7.71 12.31
C GLU A 81 9.83 6.79 11.25
N GLU A 82 10.36 5.58 11.07
CA GLU A 82 9.74 4.56 10.20
C GLU A 82 8.30 4.24 10.63
N LEU A 83 8.06 4.05 11.94
CA LEU A 83 6.72 3.84 12.49
C LEU A 83 5.79 5.06 12.28
N LYS A 84 6.33 6.27 12.37
CA LYS A 84 5.57 7.52 12.16
C LYS A 84 5.12 7.65 10.70
N ILE A 85 5.98 7.33 9.74
CA ILE A 85 5.62 7.29 8.32
C ILE A 85 4.51 6.27 8.08
N PHE A 86 4.69 5.03 8.58
CA PHE A 86 3.68 3.97 8.45
C PHE A 86 2.33 4.37 9.06
N SER A 87 2.32 4.89 10.29
CA SER A 87 1.08 5.32 10.94
C SER A 87 0.41 6.49 10.22
N GLY A 88 1.19 7.41 9.63
CA GLY A 88 0.67 8.47 8.76
C GLY A 88 -0.08 7.92 7.54
N GLU A 89 0.43 6.86 6.90
CA GLU A 89 -0.27 6.18 5.79
C GLU A 89 -1.58 5.55 6.26
N VAL A 90 -1.57 4.90 7.44
CA VAL A 90 -2.78 4.31 8.05
C VAL A 90 -3.83 5.38 8.39
N VAL A 91 -3.42 6.52 8.95
CA VAL A 91 -4.32 7.66 9.22
C VAL A 91 -4.94 8.16 7.92
N ARG A 92 -4.14 8.29 6.85
CA ARG A 92 -4.62 8.73 5.53
C ARG A 92 -5.68 7.79 4.98
N PHE A 93 -5.49 6.47 5.09
CA PHE A 93 -6.51 5.51 4.68
C PHE A 93 -7.76 5.59 5.56
N GLY A 94 -7.59 5.69 6.87
CA GLY A 94 -8.69 5.84 7.82
C GLY A 94 -9.58 7.03 7.48
N ASN A 95 -8.99 8.20 7.22
CA ASN A 95 -9.72 9.41 6.83
C ASN A 95 -10.43 9.31 5.47
N ARG A 96 -10.00 8.41 4.59
CA ARG A 96 -10.68 8.10 3.32
C ARG A 96 -11.75 7.01 3.46
N SER A 97 -11.81 6.33 4.61
CA SER A 97 -12.79 5.28 4.86
C SER A 97 -14.22 5.83 4.82
N LYS A 98 -15.16 5.04 4.32
CA LYS A 98 -16.59 5.38 4.38
C LYS A 98 -17.11 5.38 5.81
N ASP A 99 -16.51 4.57 6.66
CA ASP A 99 -16.90 4.42 8.04
C ASP A 99 -16.12 5.40 8.92
N ARG A 100 -16.87 6.28 9.58
CA ARG A 100 -16.35 7.38 10.40
C ARG A 100 -15.59 6.89 11.63
N GLN A 101 -15.78 5.65 12.08
CA GLN A 101 -15.04 5.13 13.23
C GLN A 101 -13.53 5.05 12.98
N TRP A 102 -13.12 4.97 11.70
CA TRP A 102 -11.70 4.93 11.29
C TRP A 102 -11.11 6.32 11.02
N HIS A 103 -11.88 7.39 11.20
CA HIS A 103 -11.40 8.75 10.99
C HIS A 103 -10.61 9.23 12.21
N SER A 104 -9.72 10.19 12.00
CA SER A 104 -8.97 10.85 13.09
C SER A 104 -8.12 9.90 13.97
N LEU A 105 -7.62 8.80 13.39
CA LEU A 105 -6.71 7.85 14.05
C LEU A 105 -5.43 8.51 14.59
N GLU A 106 -5.06 9.68 14.08
CA GLU A 106 -3.93 10.48 14.61
C GLU A 106 -4.08 10.72 16.12
N ARG A 107 -5.28 11.09 16.60
CA ARG A 107 -5.54 11.30 18.03
C ARG A 107 -5.37 10.03 18.85
N TYR A 108 -5.71 8.88 18.27
CA TYR A 108 -5.53 7.58 18.91
C TYR A 108 -4.05 7.23 19.04
N PHE A 109 -3.26 7.40 17.97
CA PHE A 109 -1.82 7.17 18.00
C PHE A 109 -1.10 8.14 18.94
N GLU A 110 -1.47 9.42 18.97
CA GLU A 110 -0.93 10.39 19.92
C GLU A 110 -1.20 9.98 21.37
N LYS A 111 -2.42 9.52 21.67
CA LYS A 111 -2.78 9.04 23.00
C LYS A 111 -1.91 7.85 23.42
N ILE A 112 -1.80 6.84 22.56
CA ILE A 112 -0.99 5.64 22.85
C ILE A 112 0.48 5.99 23.01
N SER A 113 1.02 6.93 22.23
CA SER A 113 2.42 7.35 22.35
C SER A 113 2.78 7.91 23.74
N ARG A 114 1.78 8.42 24.47
CA ARG A 114 1.93 8.96 25.84
C ARG A 114 1.70 7.89 26.91
N GLU A 115 0.89 6.87 26.61
CA GLU A 115 0.57 5.76 27.52
C GLU A 115 1.62 4.65 27.38
N LEU A 116 2.72 4.75 28.13
CA LEU A 116 3.85 3.81 28.10
C LEU A 116 3.57 2.41 28.70
N SER A 117 2.33 1.90 28.67
CA SER A 117 2.01 0.60 29.25
C SER A 117 2.32 -0.55 28.27
N PRO A 118 3.23 -1.49 28.58
CA PRO A 118 3.51 -2.62 27.71
C PRO A 118 2.32 -3.59 27.67
N GLN A 119 1.66 -3.74 26.52
CA GLN A 119 0.54 -4.66 26.33
C GLN A 119 0.98 -5.87 25.50
N LYS A 120 1.51 -6.90 26.18
CA LYS A 120 2.09 -8.09 25.53
C LYS A 120 1.09 -8.86 24.66
N GLN A 121 -0.18 -8.96 25.09
CA GLN A 121 -1.24 -9.66 24.34
C GLN A 121 -1.51 -9.00 22.97
N LEU A 122 -1.47 -7.67 22.89
CA LEU A 122 -1.68 -6.95 21.63
C LEU A 122 -0.59 -7.24 20.60
N LYS A 123 0.61 -7.63 21.02
CA LYS A 123 1.71 -7.95 20.10
C LYS A 123 1.43 -9.25 19.33
N GLU A 124 1.03 -10.30 20.05
CA GLU A 124 0.74 -11.61 19.47
C GLU A 124 -0.48 -11.54 18.55
N GLU A 125 -1.51 -10.80 18.96
CA GLU A 125 -2.69 -10.53 18.12
C GLU A 125 -2.33 -9.74 16.86
N ALA A 126 -1.51 -8.69 16.99
CA ALA A 126 -1.05 -7.91 15.84
C ALA A 126 -0.21 -8.76 14.86
N GLU A 127 0.62 -9.69 15.37
CA GLU A 127 1.38 -10.61 14.52
C GLU A 127 0.46 -11.48 13.67
N LEU A 128 -0.59 -12.06 14.27
CA LEU A 128 -1.58 -12.87 13.55
C LEU A 128 -2.38 -12.05 12.52
N LEU A 129 -2.78 -10.82 12.87
CA LEU A 129 -3.50 -9.94 11.95
C LEU A 129 -2.64 -9.55 10.75
N VAL A 130 -1.35 -9.26 10.96
CA VAL A 130 -0.43 -8.96 9.85
C VAL A 130 -0.25 -10.17 8.94
N GLU A 131 -0.15 -11.39 9.48
CA GLU A 131 -0.11 -12.61 8.65
C GLU A 131 -1.36 -12.75 7.78
N GLN A 132 -2.55 -12.48 8.33
CA GLN A 132 -3.80 -12.48 7.55
C GLN A 132 -3.83 -11.38 6.49
N LEU A 133 -3.36 -10.17 6.82
CA LEU A 133 -3.27 -9.07 5.86
C LEU A 133 -2.29 -9.38 4.72
N MET A 134 -1.21 -10.13 4.98
CA MET A 134 -0.28 -10.59 3.94
C MET A 134 -0.93 -11.55 2.92
N ILE A 135 -1.96 -12.31 3.32
CA ILE A 135 -2.77 -13.08 2.36
C ILE A 135 -3.51 -12.12 1.40
N SER A 136 -4.02 -11.00 1.91
CA SER A 136 -4.66 -9.97 1.05
C SER A 136 -3.67 -9.29 0.11
N VAL A 137 -2.42 -9.10 0.55
CA VAL A 137 -1.33 -8.63 -0.31
C VAL A 137 -1.07 -9.61 -1.45
N GLN A 138 -1.06 -10.92 -1.16
CA GLN A 138 -0.88 -11.96 -2.19
C GLN A 138 -1.98 -11.89 -3.26
N TYR A 139 -3.26 -11.81 -2.86
CA TYR A 139 -4.35 -11.63 -3.82
C TYR A 139 -4.24 -10.33 -4.63
N THR A 140 -3.74 -9.27 -4.01
CA THR A 140 -3.51 -8.00 -4.71
C THR A 140 -2.38 -8.12 -5.74
N ALA A 141 -1.34 -8.90 -5.46
CA ALA A 141 -0.27 -9.19 -6.42
C ALA A 141 -0.77 -10.02 -7.61
N GLU A 142 -1.64 -11.01 -7.36
CA GLU A 142 -2.30 -11.78 -8.43
C GLU A 142 -3.19 -10.87 -9.29
N LEU A 143 -4.01 -10.02 -8.67
CA LEU A 143 -4.81 -9.02 -9.40
C LEU A 143 -3.94 -8.12 -10.28
N TYR A 144 -2.77 -7.69 -9.79
CA TYR A 144 -1.83 -6.89 -10.58
C TYR A 144 -1.37 -7.63 -11.84
N GLN A 145 -1.02 -8.91 -11.72
CA GLN A 145 -0.59 -9.73 -12.86
C GLN A 145 -1.72 -9.91 -13.88
N GLU A 146 -2.93 -10.22 -13.42
CA GLU A 146 -4.10 -10.39 -14.28
C GLU A 146 -4.46 -9.09 -15.03
N LEU A 147 -4.33 -7.93 -14.38
CA LEU A 147 -4.53 -6.64 -15.05
C LEU A 147 -3.50 -6.38 -16.15
N GLN A 148 -2.23 -6.80 -15.95
CA GLN A 148 -1.22 -6.71 -17.00
C GLN A 148 -1.51 -7.64 -18.19
N ILE A 149 -2.02 -8.84 -17.90
CA ILE A 149 -2.43 -9.79 -18.94
C ILE A 149 -3.60 -9.21 -19.75
N LEU A 150 -4.60 -8.64 -19.08
CA LEU A 150 -5.75 -8.00 -19.71
C LEU A 150 -5.35 -6.82 -20.61
N ASP A 151 -4.48 -5.94 -20.14
CA ASP A 151 -3.97 -4.79 -20.92
C ASP A 151 -3.28 -5.27 -22.21
N LYS A 152 -2.48 -6.33 -22.13
CA LYS A 152 -1.86 -6.93 -23.32
C LYS A 152 -2.90 -7.48 -24.30
N PHE A 153 -3.91 -8.18 -23.81
CA PHE A 153 -4.99 -8.69 -24.67
C PHE A 153 -5.76 -7.56 -25.36
N GLU A 154 -6.03 -6.47 -24.65
CA GLU A 154 -6.70 -5.29 -25.20
C GLU A 154 -5.86 -4.64 -26.31
N GLN A 155 -4.56 -4.45 -26.08
CA GLN A 155 -3.64 -3.93 -27.09
C GLN A 155 -3.53 -4.83 -28.32
N ASP A 156 -3.47 -6.16 -28.13
CA ASP A 156 -3.44 -7.12 -29.23
C ASP A 156 -4.76 -7.12 -30.02
N TYR A 157 -5.91 -6.97 -29.34
CA TYR A 157 -7.22 -6.84 -29.98
C TYR A 157 -7.33 -5.57 -30.84
N LEU A 158 -6.91 -4.42 -30.30
CA LEU A 158 -6.92 -3.13 -31.00
C LEU A 158 -6.00 -3.15 -32.23
N ARG A 159 -4.83 -3.79 -32.13
CA ARG A 159 -3.92 -3.95 -33.26
C ARG A 159 -4.55 -4.76 -34.40
N LYS A 160 -5.21 -5.87 -34.09
CA LYS A 160 -5.91 -6.71 -35.09
C LYS A 160 -7.03 -5.94 -35.80
N ARG A 161 -7.84 -5.18 -35.05
CA ARG A 161 -8.87 -4.29 -35.61
C ARG A 161 -8.27 -3.30 -36.61
N GLN A 162 -7.15 -2.67 -36.25
CA GLN A 162 -6.47 -1.70 -37.12
C GLN A 162 -5.87 -2.36 -38.37
N GLU A 163 -5.34 -3.58 -38.26
CA GLU A 163 -4.86 -4.35 -39.40
C GLU A 163 -6.01 -4.73 -40.37
N GLU A 164 -7.17 -5.10 -39.84
CA GLU A 164 -8.39 -5.39 -40.61
C GLU A 164 -8.89 -4.14 -41.35
N ASP A 165 -8.96 -2.98 -40.69
CA ASP A 165 -9.38 -1.71 -41.30
C ASP A 165 -8.38 -1.19 -42.36
N ASN A 166 -7.08 -1.42 -42.17
CA ASN A 166 -6.05 -1.05 -43.15
C ASN A 166 -6.05 -1.96 -44.39
N SER A 167 -6.52 -3.20 -44.26
CA SER A 167 -6.69 -4.13 -45.38
C SER A 167 -7.94 -3.84 -46.23
N ALA A 168 -8.93 -3.16 -45.65
CA ALA A 168 -10.13 -2.67 -46.31
C ALA A 168 -9.94 -1.19 -46.71
N GLY A 169 -9.20 -0.93 -47.78
CA GLY A 169 -8.80 0.43 -48.16
C GLY A 169 -9.94 1.45 -48.19
N THR A 170 -9.91 2.42 -47.28
CA THR A 170 -10.43 3.79 -47.45
C THR A 170 -9.79 4.71 -46.42
N GLN A 171 -9.14 5.77 -46.91
CA GLN A 171 -8.60 6.88 -46.13
C GLN A 171 -9.69 7.58 -45.32
N LYS A 172 -9.49 7.75 -44.00
CA LYS A 172 -9.81 9.01 -43.28
C LYS A 172 -9.35 8.98 -41.81
N GLY A 173 -8.39 9.85 -41.52
CA GLY A 173 -8.43 10.84 -40.44
C GLY A 173 -8.51 10.37 -38.99
N ASP A 174 -7.37 10.51 -38.31
CA ASP A 174 -7.20 10.91 -36.91
C ASP A 174 -8.04 10.22 -35.83
N PHE A 175 -7.44 9.27 -35.10
CA PHE A 175 -7.66 9.14 -33.65
C PHE A 175 -6.40 8.56 -32.97
N TYR A 176 -5.48 9.46 -32.59
CA TYR A 176 -4.49 9.16 -31.56
C TYR A 176 -5.21 9.15 -30.21
N ILE A 177 -5.48 7.97 -29.67
CA ILE A 177 -5.79 7.81 -28.26
C ILE A 177 -4.72 6.89 -27.65
N SER A 178 -3.63 7.52 -27.24
CA SER A 178 -2.68 6.90 -26.32
C SER A 178 -3.31 6.86 -24.94
N PHE A 179 -3.92 5.74 -24.55
CA PHE A 179 -4.26 5.47 -23.15
C PHE A 179 -3.13 4.67 -22.51
N GLY A 180 -2.04 5.36 -22.21
CA GLY A 180 -1.02 4.86 -21.29
C GLY A 180 -1.59 4.78 -19.87
N CYS A 181 -2.18 3.64 -19.49
CA CYS A 181 -2.59 3.38 -18.11
C CYS A 181 -1.52 2.72 -17.24
N ILE A 182 -0.32 2.43 -17.75
CA ILE A 182 0.73 1.75 -16.97
C ILE A 182 1.81 2.71 -16.43
N TYR A 183 1.97 3.91 -16.98
CA TYR A 183 3.09 4.79 -16.60
C TYR A 183 3.00 5.42 -15.21
N ILE A 184 1.87 5.33 -14.50
CA ILE A 184 1.75 5.90 -13.15
C ILE A 184 2.29 4.96 -12.05
N ILE A 185 2.53 3.67 -12.34
CA ILE A 185 3.02 2.73 -11.30
C ILE A 185 4.55 2.68 -11.23
N SER A 186 5.27 3.35 -12.14
CA SER A 186 6.72 3.49 -12.03
C SER A 186 7.18 4.47 -10.93
N LEU A 187 6.26 5.13 -10.20
CA LEU A 187 6.62 6.08 -9.13
C LEU A 187 6.77 5.48 -7.73
N SER A 188 6.60 4.16 -7.53
CA SER A 188 6.79 3.53 -6.22
C SER A 188 8.09 2.73 -6.09
N ARG A 189 9.03 2.86 -7.04
CA ARG A 189 10.42 2.44 -6.85
C ARG A 189 11.28 3.65 -6.46
N THR A 190 11.23 3.99 -5.17
CA THR A 190 12.31 4.58 -4.38
C THR A 190 12.12 4.15 -2.94
#